data_AF-A0A5E6VHT3-F1
#
_entry.id   AF-A0A5E6VHT3-F1
#
_cell.length_a   1.000
_cell.length_b   1.000
_cell.length_c   1.000
_cell.angle_alpha   90.00
_cell.angle_beta   90.00
_cell.angle_gamma   90.00
#
_symmetry.space_group_name_H-M   'P 1'
#
loop_
_entity.id
_entity.type
_entity.pdbx_description
1 polymer ?
#
loop_
_entity_poly.entity_id
_entity_poly.type
_entity_poly.pdbx_seq_one_letter_code
_entity_poly.pdbx_strand_id
1 'polypeptide(L)'
;MKTLLLSGLIGTALLGCAAEPMKLEQERSYLLEWIGERPLMDYSHLTLTLAADGRAYGNGGCNHWFAPYQLEGDKLTFGKVGSTRKLCAPALMEQEKRFLQALETVQRWDI
;
A
#
# COMPACT_ATOMS: atom_id res chain seq x y z
N MET A 1 61.83 -5.77 35.03
CA MET A 1 60.67 -5.64 35.94
C MET A 1 60.16 -4.20 35.88
N LYS A 2 59.14 -3.92 35.07
CA LYS A 2 58.26 -2.74 35.22
C LYS A 2 57.03 -2.94 34.33
N THR A 3 55.89 -2.63 34.92
CA THR A 3 54.56 -3.22 34.71
C THR A 3 53.80 -2.62 33.52
N LEU A 4 53.07 -3.51 32.84
CA LEU A 4 52.01 -3.25 31.88
C LEU A 4 50.91 -2.36 32.46
N LEU A 5 50.44 -1.38 31.68
CA LEU A 5 49.06 -0.86 31.79
C LEU A 5 48.54 -0.58 30.39
N LEU A 6 47.89 -1.59 29.80
CA LEU A 6 46.97 -1.41 28.67
C LEU A 6 45.64 -0.91 29.23
N SER A 7 45.35 0.38 29.04
CA SER A 7 44.00 0.93 29.21
C SER A 7 43.16 0.59 27.98
N GLY A 8 42.49 -0.56 28.01
CA GLY A 8 41.49 -0.95 27.01
C GLY A 8 40.16 -0.23 27.28
N LEU A 9 39.80 0.75 26.46
CA LEU A 9 38.42 1.21 26.35
C LEU A 9 37.65 0.20 25.49
N ILE A 10 36.87 -0.65 26.14
CA ILE A 10 35.84 -1.47 25.47
C ILE A 10 34.66 -0.54 25.21
N GLY A 11 34.64 0.09 24.02
CA GLY A 11 33.46 0.78 23.51
C GLY A 11 32.37 -0.24 23.21
N THR A 12 31.33 -0.29 24.04
CA THR A 12 30.16 -1.14 23.82
C THR A 12 29.34 -0.54 22.67
N ALA A 13 29.57 -1.01 21.45
CA ALA A 13 28.70 -0.69 20.33
C ALA A 13 27.40 -1.49 20.51
N LEU A 14 26.34 -0.82 20.96
CA LEU A 14 24.97 -1.34 20.86
C LEU A 14 24.61 -1.38 19.38
N LEU A 15 24.89 -2.50 18.72
CA LEU A 15 24.35 -2.83 17.40
C LEU A 15 22.87 -3.21 17.58
N GLY A 16 22.03 -2.20 17.85
CA GLY A 16 20.58 -2.36 17.75
C GLY A 16 20.20 -2.41 16.28
N CYS A 17 19.52 -3.48 15.85
CA CYS A 17 18.86 -3.49 14.56
C CYS A 17 17.75 -2.43 14.59
N ALA A 18 17.99 -1.26 13.99
CA ALA A 18 16.89 -0.37 13.66
C ALA A 18 16.02 -1.08 12.62
N ALA A 19 14.75 -1.36 12.96
CA ALA A 19 13.80 -1.82 11.97
C ALA A 19 13.67 -0.73 10.91
N GLU A 20 13.94 -1.06 9.64
CA GLU A 20 13.71 -0.12 8.56
C GLU A 20 12.21 0.24 8.56
N PRO A 21 11.86 1.54 8.43
CA PRO A 21 10.46 1.91 8.31
C PRO A 21 9.89 1.17 7.10
N MET A 22 8.77 0.45 7.28
CA MET A 22 8.17 -0.23 6.14
C MET A 22 7.78 0.84 5.12
N LYS A 23 7.95 0.53 3.84
CA LYS A 23 7.66 1.45 2.75
C LYS A 23 6.53 0.86 1.93
N LEU A 24 5.71 1.73 1.36
CA LEU A 24 4.80 1.31 0.31
C LEU A 24 5.65 0.82 -0.88
N GLU A 25 5.49 -0.46 -1.23
CA GLU A 25 6.25 -1.12 -2.28
C GLU A 25 5.51 -0.99 -3.62
N GLN A 26 6.24 -0.56 -4.64
CA GLN A 26 5.78 -0.63 -6.02
C GLN A 26 5.93 -2.07 -6.55
N GLU A 27 5.18 -2.41 -7.60
CA GLU A 27 5.12 -3.76 -8.22
C GLU A 27 4.65 -4.88 -7.27
N ARG A 28 4.12 -4.53 -6.09
CA ARG A 28 3.47 -5.45 -5.17
C ARG A 28 1.96 -5.34 -5.29
N SER A 29 1.27 -6.49 -5.19
CA SER A 29 -0.19 -6.52 -5.08
C SER A 29 -0.60 -6.52 -3.62
N TYR A 30 -1.39 -5.53 -3.23
CA TYR A 30 -2.06 -5.42 -1.94
C TYR A 30 -3.49 -5.99 -2.05
N LEU A 31 -3.95 -6.66 -1.00
CA LEU A 31 -5.34 -7.08 -0.84
C LEU A 31 -6.07 -6.03 0.01
N LEU A 32 -7.22 -5.57 -0.44
CA LEU A 32 -8.05 -4.67 0.33
C LEU A 32 -8.89 -5.43 1.35
N GLU A 33 -8.96 -4.92 2.56
CA GLU A 33 -9.80 -5.46 3.65
C GLU A 33 -10.93 -4.51 4.05
N TRP A 34 -10.73 -3.20 3.87
CA TRP A 34 -11.68 -2.14 4.25
C TRP A 34 -11.78 -1.05 3.19
N ILE A 35 -12.97 -0.46 3.06
CA ILE A 35 -13.22 0.75 2.26
C ILE A 35 -13.93 1.77 3.14
N GLY A 36 -13.17 2.74 3.67
CA GLY A 36 -13.64 3.62 4.73
C GLY A 36 -14.01 2.81 5.98
N GLU A 37 -15.17 3.10 6.56
CA GLU A 37 -15.65 2.43 7.78
C GLU A 37 -16.36 1.08 7.53
N ARG A 38 -16.34 0.56 6.29
CA ARG A 38 -17.07 -0.65 5.90
C ARG A 38 -16.12 -1.73 5.40
N PRO A 39 -16.17 -2.96 5.94
CA PRO A 39 -15.35 -4.06 5.45
C PRO A 39 -15.82 -4.53 4.07
N LEU A 40 -15.00 -5.35 3.42
CA LEU A 40 -15.38 -6.03 2.20
C LEU A 40 -16.37 -7.17 2.45
N MET A 41 -17.14 -7.52 1.42
CA MET A 41 -17.92 -8.76 1.38
C MET A 41 -16.99 -9.99 1.34
N ASP A 42 -17.31 -11.04 2.11
CA ASP A 42 -16.48 -12.25 2.30
C ASP A 42 -15.95 -12.91 1.00
N TYR A 43 -16.70 -12.82 -0.10
CA TYR A 43 -16.34 -13.45 -1.38
C TYR A 43 -15.79 -12.47 -2.43
N SER A 44 -15.45 -11.25 -2.02
CA SER A 44 -14.93 -10.20 -2.91
C SER A 44 -13.48 -9.87 -2.55
N HIS A 45 -12.56 -10.18 -3.47
CA HIS A 45 -11.14 -9.88 -3.30
C HIS A 45 -10.76 -8.71 -4.20
N LEU A 46 -10.64 -7.53 -3.60
CA LEU A 46 -10.16 -6.34 -4.31
C LEU A 46 -8.66 -6.23 -4.16
N THR A 47 -7.98 -5.83 -5.23
CA THR A 47 -6.53 -5.68 -5.24
C THR A 47 -6.11 -4.31 -5.72
N LEU A 48 -4.92 -3.90 -5.26
CA LEU A 48 -4.25 -2.67 -5.68
C LEU A 48 -2.77 -2.96 -5.91
N THR A 49 -2.27 -2.60 -7.09
CA THR A 49 -0.86 -2.64 -7.45
C THR A 49 -0.46 -1.27 -7.95
N LEU A 50 0.68 -0.77 -7.46
CA LEU A 50 1.31 0.47 -7.91
C LEU A 50 2.50 0.12 -8.80
N ALA A 51 2.34 0.17 -10.13
CA ALA A 51 3.45 -0.13 -11.03
C ALA A 51 4.47 1.01 -11.08
N ALA A 52 5.72 0.67 -11.39
CA ALA A 52 6.84 1.60 -11.52
C ALA A 52 6.65 2.59 -12.69
N ASP A 53 5.76 2.28 -13.64
CA ASP A 53 5.39 3.13 -14.78
C ASP A 53 4.41 4.28 -14.41
N GLY A 54 4.03 4.40 -13.12
CA GLY A 54 3.08 5.42 -12.66
C GLY A 54 1.61 5.03 -12.84
N ARG A 55 1.31 3.76 -13.13
CA ARG A 55 -0.05 3.23 -13.21
C ARG A 55 -0.41 2.41 -11.97
N ALA A 56 -1.58 2.70 -11.41
CA ALA A 56 -2.23 1.88 -10.42
C ALA A 56 -3.30 1.01 -11.08
N TYR A 57 -3.44 -0.24 -10.66
CA TYR A 57 -4.44 -1.16 -11.20
C TYR A 57 -4.76 -2.31 -10.26
N GLY A 58 -5.82 -3.06 -10.56
CA GLY A 58 -6.15 -4.29 -9.85
C GLY A 58 -7.54 -4.84 -10.18
N ASN A 59 -8.05 -5.67 -9.29
CA ASN A 59 -9.43 -6.17 -9.30
C ASN A 59 -10.31 -5.28 -8.40
N GLY A 60 -11.41 -4.76 -8.93
CA GLY A 60 -12.43 -3.97 -8.22
C GLY A 60 -13.56 -4.81 -7.64
N GLY A 61 -13.45 -6.13 -7.73
CA GLY A 61 -14.46 -7.11 -7.32
C GLY A 61 -15.22 -7.67 -8.53
N CYS A 62 -15.88 -6.80 -9.31
CA CYS A 62 -16.55 -7.20 -10.55
C CYS A 62 -15.65 -6.99 -11.76
N ASN A 63 -15.02 -5.82 -11.86
CA ASN A 63 -14.22 -5.33 -12.97
C ASN A 63 -12.75 -5.21 -12.63
N HIS A 64 -11.94 -5.09 -13.67
CA HIS A 64 -10.58 -4.59 -13.49
C HIS A 64 -10.64 -3.07 -13.45
N TRP A 65 -9.81 -2.47 -12.62
CA TRP A 65 -9.70 -1.02 -12.50
C TRP A 65 -8.27 -0.55 -12.80
N PHE A 66 -8.14 0.71 -13.17
CA PHE A 66 -6.86 1.34 -13.43
C PHE A 66 -6.95 2.87 -13.25
N ALA A 67 -5.83 3.49 -12.87
CA ALA A 67 -5.66 4.94 -12.79
C ALA A 67 -4.17 5.30 -12.91
N PRO A 68 -3.80 6.49 -13.41
CA PRO A 68 -2.47 7.02 -13.11
C PRO A 68 -2.38 7.35 -11.61
N TYR A 69 -1.20 7.24 -10.99
CA TYR A 69 -0.97 7.63 -9.60
C TYR A 69 0.31 8.45 -9.44
N GLN A 70 0.41 9.17 -8.33
CA GLN A 70 1.62 9.85 -7.88
C GLN A 70 1.94 9.44 -6.45
N LEU A 71 3.21 9.21 -6.15
CA LEU A 71 3.71 8.81 -4.84
C LEU A 71 4.92 9.67 -4.46
N GLU A 72 4.77 10.45 -3.41
CA GLU A 72 5.81 11.37 -2.89
C GLU A 72 5.85 11.28 -1.36
N GLY A 73 6.79 10.49 -0.83
CA GLY A 73 6.85 10.22 0.61
C GLY A 73 5.58 9.49 1.07
N ASP A 74 4.82 10.10 1.98
CA ASP A 74 3.54 9.59 2.47
C ASP A 74 2.33 10.06 1.64
N LYS A 75 2.53 10.95 0.65
CA LYS A 75 1.46 11.39 -0.24
C LYS A 75 1.23 10.37 -1.33
N LEU A 76 -0.02 9.94 -1.46
CA LEU A 76 -0.49 9.07 -2.53
C LEU A 76 -1.75 9.71 -3.11
N THR A 77 -1.77 9.90 -4.42
CA THR A 77 -2.94 10.40 -5.14
C THR A 77 -3.19 9.57 -6.38
N PHE A 78 -4.46 9.45 -6.76
CA PHE A 78 -4.88 8.81 -8.00
C PHE A 78 -5.48 9.86 -8.93
N GLY A 79 -5.14 9.79 -10.21
CA GLY A 79 -5.81 10.58 -11.23
C GLY A 79 -7.15 9.96 -11.62
N LYS A 80 -7.58 10.19 -12.86
CA LYS A 80 -8.88 9.69 -13.35
C LYS A 80 -8.93 8.16 -13.27
N VAL A 81 -9.85 7.66 -12.44
CA VAL A 81 -10.10 6.24 -12.23
C VAL A 81 -10.98 5.70 -13.36
N GLY A 82 -10.57 4.56 -13.93
CA GLY A 82 -11.32 3.82 -14.93
C GLY A 82 -11.54 2.37 -14.52
N SER A 83 -12.54 1.73 -15.10
CA SER A 83 -12.82 0.31 -14.93
C SER A 83 -13.33 -0.32 -16.24
N THR A 84 -13.21 -1.64 -16.33
CA THR A 84 -13.94 -2.41 -17.34
C THR A 84 -15.45 -2.47 -17.02
N ARG A 85 -16.25 -3.06 -17.92
CA ARG A 85 -17.72 -3.06 -17.84
C ARG A 85 -18.31 -4.47 -17.98
N LYS A 86 -18.02 -5.33 -17.02
CA LYS A 86 -18.69 -6.60 -16.77
C LYS A 86 -19.95 -6.35 -15.92
N LEU A 87 -20.95 -7.20 -16.15
CA LEU A 87 -22.14 -7.24 -15.32
C LEU A 87 -21.95 -8.33 -14.26
N CYS A 88 -22.16 -7.98 -13.00
CA CYS A 88 -22.09 -8.90 -11.86
C CYS A 88 -23.33 -8.76 -10.97
N ALA A 89 -23.35 -9.47 -9.84
CA ALA A 89 -24.37 -9.26 -8.83
C ALA A 89 -24.39 -7.79 -8.34
N PRO A 90 -25.57 -7.19 -8.11
CA PRO A 90 -25.69 -5.78 -7.72
C PRO A 90 -24.83 -5.38 -6.51
N ALA A 91 -24.70 -6.28 -5.52
CA ALA A 91 -23.90 -6.02 -4.33
C ALA A 91 -22.40 -5.86 -4.63
N LEU A 92 -21.84 -6.64 -5.55
CA LEU A 92 -20.44 -6.51 -5.97
C LEU A 92 -20.19 -5.21 -6.72
N MET A 93 -21.15 -4.79 -7.55
CA MET A 93 -21.05 -3.54 -8.30
C MET A 93 -21.19 -2.30 -7.39
N GLU A 94 -21.99 -2.39 -6.32
CA GLU A 94 -22.06 -1.32 -5.31
C GLU A 94 -20.73 -1.17 -4.56
N GLN A 95 -20.16 -2.30 -4.11
CA GLN A 95 -18.86 -2.28 -3.44
C GLN A 95 -17.77 -1.75 -4.36
N GLU A 96 -17.73 -2.20 -5.61
CA GLU A 96 -16.80 -1.68 -6.62
C GLU A 96 -16.96 -0.17 -6.78
N LYS A 97 -18.19 0.32 -6.94
CA LYS A 97 -18.45 1.76 -7.09
C LYS A 97 -17.89 2.54 -5.90
N ARG A 98 -18.12 2.09 -4.67
CA ARG A 98 -17.56 2.73 -3.48
C ARG A 98 -16.04 2.72 -3.47
N PHE A 99 -15.44 1.60 -3.84
CA PHE A 99 -13.98 1.49 -3.92
C PHE A 99 -13.41 2.51 -4.92
N LEU A 100 -13.97 2.58 -6.14
CA LEU A 100 -13.52 3.53 -7.16
C LEU A 100 -13.71 4.99 -6.70
N GLN A 101 -14.83 5.30 -6.03
CA GLN A 101 -15.06 6.63 -5.44
C GLN A 101 -14.07 6.95 -4.31
N ALA A 102 -13.69 5.96 -3.50
CA ALA A 102 -12.71 6.18 -2.43
C ALA A 102 -11.33 6.54 -2.99
N LEU A 103 -10.89 5.87 -4.07
CA LEU A 103 -9.63 6.17 -4.75
C LEU A 103 -9.52 7.63 -5.19
N GLU A 104 -10.61 8.24 -5.66
CA GLU A 104 -10.65 9.65 -6.07
C GLU A 104 -10.38 10.65 -4.93
N THR A 105 -10.47 10.19 -3.67
CA THR A 105 -10.31 11.04 -2.48
C THR A 105 -9.01 10.79 -1.72
N VAL A 106 -8.20 9.81 -2.14
CA VAL A 106 -6.94 9.46 -1.45
C VAL A 106 -5.94 10.60 -1.60
N GLN A 107 -5.32 10.97 -0.48
CA GLN A 107 -4.28 12.00 -0.41
C GLN A 107 -2.99 11.51 0.27
N ARG A 108 -3.06 10.37 0.97
CA ARG A 108 -2.01 9.87 1.87
C ARG A 108 -2.10 8.35 2.02
N TRP A 109 -0.98 7.72 2.37
CA TRP A 109 -0.90 6.35 2.86
C TRP A 109 -0.14 6.26 4.19
N ASP A 110 -0.39 5.20 4.94
CA ASP A 110 0.30 4.84 6.17
C ASP A 110 0.40 3.31 6.35
N ILE A 111 1.11 2.89 7.40
CA ILE A 111 1.39 1.51 7.81
C ILE A 111 1.42 1.39 9.33
#